data_AF-A0A960PTZ5-F1
#
_entry.id   AF-A0A960PTZ5-F1
#
_cell.length_a   1.000
_cell.length_b   1.000
_cell.length_c   1.000
_cell.angle_alpha   90.00
_cell.angle_beta   90.00
_cell.angle_gamma   90.00
#
_symmetry.space_group_name_H-M   'P 1'
#
loop_
_entity.id
_entity.type
_entity.pdbx_description
1 polymer ?
#
loop_
_entity_poly.entity_id
_entity_poly.type
_entity_poly.pdbx_seq_one_letter_code
_entity_poly.pdbx_strand_id
1 'polypeptide(L)'
;GPNVIGLEKRFAFPPREFRHWLALHEVTHRAQFTGVPWMREHFLSLVGQTVDAVDPDPKRFLDALGRIAGDVRGGKNPLDDGGIMAVLASPEQRAVLDQVAGLMSLLEGHGDVTMDRAGADQIPSAERFGAVLRQRRENANPLAKVLQKLIGLEAKMKQYEQGERFIEAVEREGGTELLDHAWIDPANLPTIAEIRDPEAWIARVAPTVAA
;
A
#
# COMPACT_ATOMS: atom_id res chain seq x y z
N GLY A 1 -19.76 -3.68 -14.44
CA GLY A 1 -19.13 -3.72 -15.78
C GLY A 1 -18.78 -5.15 -16.20
N PRO A 2 -18.29 -5.38 -17.43
CA PRO A 2 -18.01 -6.72 -17.98
C PRO A 2 -16.99 -7.51 -17.15
N ASN A 3 -16.00 -6.84 -16.55
CA ASN A 3 -15.01 -7.48 -15.68
C ASN A 3 -15.62 -8.05 -14.38
N VAL A 4 -16.61 -7.36 -13.80
CA VAL A 4 -17.31 -7.80 -12.58
C VAL A 4 -18.12 -9.06 -12.88
N ILE A 5 -18.88 -9.06 -13.97
CA ILE A 5 -19.67 -10.21 -14.42
C ILE A 5 -18.77 -11.41 -14.75
N GLY A 6 -17.60 -11.16 -15.33
CA GLY A 6 -16.61 -12.21 -15.60
C GLY A 6 -16.11 -12.89 -14.31
N LEU A 7 -15.86 -12.13 -13.24
CA LEU A 7 -15.46 -12.66 -11.94
C LEU A 7 -16.59 -13.41 -11.24
N GLU A 8 -17.80 -12.85 -11.26
CA GLU A 8 -19.02 -13.49 -10.71
C GLU A 8 -19.19 -14.90 -11.29
N LYS A 9 -19.12 -15.02 -12.62
CA LYS A 9 -19.27 -16.31 -13.32
C LYS A 9 -18.10 -17.25 -13.07
N ARG A 10 -16.86 -16.75 -13.16
CA ARG A 10 -15.65 -17.58 -13.05
C ARG A 10 -15.50 -18.21 -11.67
N PHE A 11 -15.84 -17.47 -10.62
CA PHE A 11 -15.64 -17.90 -9.24
C PHE A 11 -16.94 -18.24 -8.51
N ALA A 12 -18.07 -18.24 -9.22
CA ALA A 12 -19.40 -18.51 -8.66
C ALA A 12 -19.69 -17.66 -7.41
N PHE A 13 -19.44 -16.35 -7.51
CA PHE A 13 -19.76 -15.42 -6.43
C PHE A 13 -21.25 -15.08 -6.42
N PRO A 14 -21.90 -15.00 -5.24
CA PRO A 14 -23.26 -14.48 -5.15
C PRO A 14 -23.30 -13.03 -5.67
N PRO A 15 -24.04 -12.73 -6.75
CA PRO A 15 -23.92 -11.43 -7.43
C PRO A 15 -24.31 -10.23 -6.56
N ARG A 16 -25.31 -10.39 -5.69
CA ARG A 16 -25.73 -9.30 -4.79
C ARG A 16 -24.65 -9.00 -3.75
N GLU A 17 -24.14 -10.02 -3.07
CA GLU A 17 -23.09 -9.86 -2.05
C GLU A 17 -21.80 -9.31 -2.68
N PHE A 18 -21.36 -9.85 -3.82
CA PHE A 18 -20.13 -9.40 -4.46
C PHE A 18 -20.19 -7.94 -4.92
N ARG A 19 -21.32 -7.53 -5.50
CA ARG A 19 -21.51 -6.13 -5.90
C ARG A 19 -21.65 -5.20 -4.70
N HIS A 20 -22.30 -5.65 -3.62
CA HIS A 20 -22.41 -4.87 -2.40
C HIS A 20 -21.03 -4.70 -1.74
N TRP A 21 -20.24 -5.76 -1.68
CA TRP A 21 -18.85 -5.73 -1.22
C TRP A 21 -17.99 -4.78 -2.05
N LEU A 22 -18.11 -4.83 -3.39
CA LEU A 22 -17.40 -3.92 -4.28
C LEU A 22 -17.84 -2.46 -4.08
N ALA A 23 -19.14 -2.20 -3.93
CA ALA A 23 -19.66 -0.87 -3.68
C ALA A 23 -19.17 -0.32 -2.33
N LEU A 24 -19.14 -1.16 -1.29
CA LEU A 24 -18.61 -0.80 0.02
C LEU A 24 -17.12 -0.44 -0.10
N HIS A 25 -16.34 -1.25 -0.83
CA HIS A 25 -14.94 -0.95 -1.13
C HIS A 25 -14.76 0.41 -1.82
N GLU A 26 -15.52 0.67 -2.89
CA GLU A 26 -15.46 1.93 -3.62
C GLU A 26 -15.84 3.14 -2.76
N VAL A 27 -16.88 3.00 -1.92
CA VAL A 27 -17.34 4.06 -1.02
C VAL A 27 -16.35 4.33 0.10
N THR A 28 -15.74 3.30 0.69
CA THR A 28 -14.70 3.46 1.74
C THR A 28 -13.52 4.26 1.23
N HIS A 29 -12.96 3.89 0.08
CA HIS A 29 -11.86 4.63 -0.54
C HIS A 29 -12.26 6.05 -0.92
N ARG A 30 -13.47 6.23 -1.47
CA ARG A 30 -13.98 7.58 -1.75
C ARG A 30 -14.06 8.41 -0.48
N ALA A 31 -14.59 7.85 0.60
CA ALA A 31 -14.73 8.52 1.89
C ALA A 31 -13.36 8.92 2.47
N GLN A 32 -12.33 8.07 2.38
CA GLN A 32 -10.96 8.43 2.79
C GLN A 32 -10.44 9.66 2.02
N PHE A 33 -10.62 9.70 0.70
CA PHE A 33 -10.15 10.80 -0.15
C PHE A 33 -11.03 12.06 -0.12
N THR A 34 -12.26 11.98 0.38
CA THR A 34 -13.16 13.14 0.51
C THR A 34 -13.34 13.63 1.94
N GLY A 35 -13.12 12.76 2.93
CA GLY A 35 -13.25 13.06 4.35
C GLY A 35 -12.00 13.70 4.96
N VAL A 36 -10.82 13.44 4.37
CA VAL A 36 -9.55 14.05 4.80
C VAL A 36 -9.18 15.19 3.83
N PRO A 37 -9.23 16.47 4.25
CA PRO A 37 -9.13 17.62 3.34
C PRO A 37 -7.81 17.67 2.53
N TRP A 38 -6.70 17.28 3.15
CA TRP A 38 -5.36 17.34 2.55
C TRP A 38 -5.02 16.11 1.69
N MET A 39 -5.77 15.01 1.81
CA MET A 39 -5.40 13.70 1.25
C MET A 39 -5.18 13.73 -0.26
N ARG A 40 -6.10 14.37 -0.99
CA ARG A 40 -6.03 14.44 -2.46
C ARG A 40 -4.80 15.21 -2.93
N GLU A 41 -4.56 16.38 -2.35
CA GLU A 41 -3.44 17.24 -2.73
C GLU A 41 -2.10 16.57 -2.39
N HIS A 42 -1.99 15.99 -1.20
CA HIS A 42 -0.80 15.26 -0.77
C HIS A 42 -0.50 14.06 -1.67
N PHE A 43 -1.51 13.23 -1.96
CA PHE A 43 -1.35 12.08 -2.87
C PHE A 43 -0.87 12.51 -4.26
N LEU A 44 -1.48 13.56 -4.84
CA LEU A 44 -1.07 14.08 -6.14
C LEU A 44 0.36 14.64 -6.12
N SER A 45 0.77 15.28 -5.02
CA SER A 45 2.14 15.74 -4.82
C SER A 45 3.14 14.58 -4.81
N LEU A 46 2.84 13.49 -4.08
CA LEU A 46 3.68 12.29 -4.07
C LEU A 46 3.80 11.64 -5.45
N VAL A 47 2.69 11.57 -6.21
CA VAL A 47 2.70 11.07 -7.59
C VAL A 47 3.55 11.96 -8.49
N GLY A 48 3.43 13.28 -8.39
CA GLY A 48 4.25 14.24 -9.13
C GLY A 48 5.75 14.05 -8.85
N GLN A 49 6.12 13.99 -7.57
CA GLN A 49 7.49 13.76 -7.13
C GLN A 49 8.05 12.41 -7.63
N THR A 50 7.20 11.36 -7.69
CA THR A 50 7.60 10.05 -8.21
C THR A 50 7.85 10.07 -9.72
N VAL A 51 7.07 10.85 -10.48
CA VAL A 51 7.25 11.02 -11.93
C VAL A 51 8.49 11.87 -12.23
N ASP A 52 8.68 12.97 -11.50
CA ASP A 52 9.85 13.85 -11.64
C ASP A 52 11.15 13.14 -11.22
N ALA A 53 11.05 12.14 -10.34
CA ALA A 53 12.14 11.26 -9.94
C ALA A 53 12.60 10.29 -11.04
N VAL A 54 11.86 10.09 -12.12
CA VAL A 54 12.33 9.23 -13.21
C VAL A 54 13.36 10.01 -14.04
N ASP A 55 14.64 9.90 -13.66
CA ASP A 55 15.76 10.49 -14.41
C ASP A 55 15.90 9.79 -15.77
N PRO A 56 15.67 10.48 -16.90
CA PRO A 56 15.77 9.88 -18.22
C PRO A 56 17.22 9.71 -18.71
N ASP A 57 18.25 10.04 -17.92
CA ASP A 57 19.65 9.95 -18.35
C ASP A 57 20.13 8.49 -18.54
N PRO A 58 20.46 8.07 -19.78
CA PRO A 58 20.96 6.72 -20.08
C PRO A 58 22.25 6.35 -19.33
N LYS A 59 23.04 7.33 -18.89
CA LYS A 59 24.30 7.09 -18.16
C LYS A 59 24.05 6.58 -16.74
N ARG A 60 23.06 7.13 -16.04
CA ARG A 60 22.66 6.68 -14.70
C ARG A 60 22.19 5.23 -14.71
N PHE A 61 21.48 4.85 -15.77
CA PHE A 61 21.06 3.47 -15.99
C PHE A 61 22.26 2.52 -16.18
N LEU A 62 23.25 2.91 -17.00
CA LEU A 62 24.48 2.13 -17.21
C LEU A 62 25.31 2.00 -15.93
N ASP A 63 25.44 3.07 -15.15
CA ASP A 63 26.19 3.07 -13.89
C ASP A 63 25.57 2.12 -12.86
N ALA A 64 24.24 2.08 -12.78
CA ALA A 64 23.54 1.18 -11.88
C ALA A 64 23.59 -0.29 -12.32
N LEU A 65 23.54 -0.57 -13.62
CA LEU A 65 23.82 -1.92 -14.13
C LEU A 65 25.22 -2.38 -13.72
N GLY A 66 26.21 -1.49 -13.73
CA GLY A 66 27.55 -1.76 -13.24
C GLY A 66 27.60 -2.11 -11.75
N ARG A 67 26.85 -1.39 -10.90
CA ARG A 67 26.74 -1.65 -9.45
C ARG A 67 26.06 -3.00 -9.16
N ILE A 68 24.93 -3.27 -9.83
CA ILE A 68 24.20 -4.54 -9.70
C ILE A 68 25.10 -5.73 -10.07
N ALA A 69 25.85 -5.62 -11.16
CA ALA A 69 26.79 -6.65 -11.59
C ALA A 69 27.92 -6.88 -10.56
N GLY A 70 28.35 -5.83 -9.86
CA GLY A 70 29.30 -5.91 -8.75
C GLY A 70 28.74 -6.64 -7.52
N ASP A 71 27.53 -6.27 -7.09
CA ASP A 71 26.88 -6.84 -5.90
C ASP A 71 26.52 -8.32 -6.06
N VAL A 72 26.05 -8.72 -7.25
CA VAL A 72 25.78 -10.12 -7.59
C VAL A 72 27.06 -10.95 -7.53
N ARG A 73 28.18 -10.41 -8.02
CA ARG A 73 29.49 -11.07 -7.96
C ARG A 73 30.02 -11.17 -6.52
N GLY A 74 29.54 -10.33 -5.61
CA GLY A 74 29.82 -10.35 -4.17
C GLY A 74 28.87 -11.23 -3.34
N GLY A 75 27.93 -11.96 -3.96
CA GLY A 75 27.01 -12.87 -3.27
C GLY A 75 25.82 -12.19 -2.59
N LYS A 76 25.61 -10.88 -2.82
CA LYS A 76 24.38 -10.19 -2.41
C LYS A 76 23.39 -10.26 -3.57
N ASN A 77 22.14 -10.63 -3.29
CA ASN A 77 21.09 -10.65 -4.29
C ASN A 77 20.36 -9.28 -4.26
N PRO A 78 20.65 -8.35 -5.19
CA PRO A 78 20.13 -6.97 -5.13
C PRO A 78 18.62 -6.88 -5.35
N LEU A 79 17.99 -8.00 -5.73
CA LEU A 79 16.57 -8.13 -5.99
C LEU A 79 15.75 -8.43 -4.72
N ASP A 80 16.37 -8.87 -3.62
CA ASP A 80 15.65 -9.25 -2.40
C ASP A 80 15.29 -8.03 -1.51
N ASP A 81 15.97 -6.89 -1.69
CA ASP A 81 15.82 -5.66 -0.90
C ASP A 81 15.03 -4.53 -1.60
N GLY A 82 14.12 -4.87 -2.54
CA GLY A 82 13.22 -3.88 -3.17
C GLY A 82 13.39 -3.66 -4.68
N GLY A 83 13.99 -4.62 -5.37
CA GLY A 83 14.07 -4.64 -6.83
C GLY A 83 15.06 -3.65 -7.43
N ILE A 84 15.11 -3.62 -8.77
CA ILE A 84 16.06 -2.81 -9.56
C ILE A 84 15.96 -1.32 -9.22
N MET A 85 14.76 -0.83 -8.85
CA MET A 85 14.53 0.55 -8.47
C MET A 85 15.10 0.91 -7.09
N ALA A 86 15.10 0.00 -6.11
CA ALA A 86 15.76 0.27 -4.82
C ALA A 86 17.27 0.51 -5.00
N VAL A 87 17.91 -0.16 -5.98
CA VAL A 87 19.34 0.03 -6.27
C VAL A 87 19.61 1.28 -7.11
N LEU A 88 18.68 1.66 -7.98
CA LEU A 88 18.79 2.80 -8.90
C LEU A 88 18.37 4.16 -8.31
N ALA A 89 17.43 4.15 -7.36
CA ALA A 89 16.81 5.37 -6.86
C ALA A 89 17.75 6.18 -5.96
N SER A 90 17.76 7.50 -6.12
CA SER A 90 18.47 8.41 -5.22
C SER A 90 17.85 8.39 -3.81
N PRO A 91 18.57 8.84 -2.76
CA PRO A 91 18.02 8.91 -1.40
C PRO A 91 16.70 9.68 -1.32
N GLU A 92 16.57 10.78 -2.07
CA GLU A 92 15.37 11.61 -2.14
C GLU A 92 14.21 10.85 -2.77
N GLN A 93 14.47 10.09 -3.82
CA GLN A 93 13.46 9.28 -4.52
C GLN A 93 12.99 8.12 -3.66
N ARG A 94 13.90 7.49 -2.91
CA ARG A 94 13.55 6.44 -1.94
C ARG A 94 12.62 6.99 -0.86
N ALA A 95 12.89 8.19 -0.33
CA ALA A 95 12.03 8.80 0.67
C ALA A 95 10.60 9.05 0.16
N VAL A 96 10.44 9.50 -1.09
CA VAL A 96 9.12 9.67 -1.71
C VAL A 96 8.42 8.32 -1.90
N LEU A 97 9.14 7.29 -2.38
CA LEU A 97 8.60 5.94 -2.53
C LEU A 97 8.16 5.34 -1.19
N ASP A 98 8.92 5.58 -0.12
CA ASP A 98 8.59 5.13 1.23
C ASP A 98 7.33 5.82 1.78
N GLN A 99 7.12 7.10 1.48
CA GLN A 99 5.91 7.84 1.84
C GLN A 99 4.69 7.31 1.07
N VAL A 100 4.82 7.09 -0.25
CA VAL A 100 3.77 6.47 -1.06
C VAL A 100 3.43 5.09 -0.51
N ALA A 101 4.45 4.29 -0.21
CA ALA A 101 4.29 2.95 0.32
C ALA A 101 3.56 2.94 1.68
N GLY A 102 3.94 3.85 2.58
CA GLY A 102 3.31 4.01 3.88
C GLY A 102 1.84 4.43 3.78
N LEU A 103 1.56 5.49 3.00
CA LEU A 103 0.19 5.97 2.75
C LEU A 103 -0.70 4.87 2.15
N MET A 104 -0.23 4.18 1.12
CA MET A 104 -1.01 3.13 0.48
C MET A 104 -1.29 1.97 1.43
N SER A 105 -0.32 1.60 2.28
CA SER A 105 -0.52 0.54 3.29
C SER A 105 -1.56 0.93 4.33
N LEU A 106 -1.50 2.18 4.82
CA LEU A 106 -2.48 2.72 5.76
C LEU A 106 -3.88 2.72 5.15
N LEU A 107 -4.04 3.25 3.93
CA LEU A 107 -5.35 3.35 3.27
C LEU A 107 -5.98 1.98 3.01
N GLU A 108 -5.20 1.03 2.53
CA GLU A 108 -5.66 -0.33 2.24
C GLU A 108 -5.99 -1.08 3.54
N GLY A 109 -5.12 -1.03 4.55
CA GLY A 109 -5.36 -1.67 5.85
C GLY A 109 -6.58 -1.10 6.58
N HIS A 110 -6.69 0.23 6.65
CA HIS A 110 -7.88 0.89 7.19
C HIS A 110 -9.13 0.55 6.37
N GLY A 111 -8.99 0.46 5.04
CA GLY A 111 -10.06 0.09 4.13
C GLY A 111 -10.61 -1.29 4.44
N ASP A 112 -9.74 -2.30 4.54
CA ASP A 112 -10.11 -3.68 4.85
C ASP A 112 -10.78 -3.78 6.23
N VAL A 113 -10.17 -3.20 7.28
CA VAL A 113 -10.75 -3.19 8.65
C VAL A 113 -12.12 -2.50 8.70
N THR A 114 -12.26 -1.34 8.03
CA THR A 114 -13.53 -0.60 7.97
C THR A 114 -14.60 -1.40 7.23
N MET A 115 -14.22 -2.04 6.13
CA MET A 115 -15.13 -2.86 5.34
C MET A 115 -15.60 -4.10 6.09
N ASP A 116 -14.71 -4.77 6.81
CA ASP A 116 -15.06 -5.95 7.60
C ASP A 116 -16.05 -5.56 8.71
N ARG A 117 -15.81 -4.44 9.41
CA ARG A 117 -16.74 -3.90 10.42
C ARG A 117 -18.10 -3.50 9.83
N ALA A 118 -18.11 -2.86 8.66
CA ALA A 118 -19.35 -2.41 8.01
C ALA A 118 -20.12 -3.55 7.32
N GLY A 119 -19.41 -4.62 6.93
CA GLY A 119 -19.92 -5.73 6.12
C GLY A 119 -20.27 -7.00 6.89
N ALA A 120 -19.83 -7.15 8.14
CA ALA A 120 -19.89 -8.39 8.92
C ALA A 120 -21.24 -9.12 8.88
N ASP A 121 -22.36 -8.39 9.05
CA ASP A 121 -23.70 -9.00 9.09
C ASP A 121 -24.40 -9.05 7.72
N GLN A 122 -23.87 -8.33 6.72
CA GLN A 122 -24.57 -8.10 5.44
C GLN A 122 -23.93 -8.85 4.27
N ILE A 123 -22.68 -9.28 4.41
CA ILE A 123 -21.90 -9.92 3.34
C ILE A 123 -21.17 -11.15 3.87
N PRO A 124 -21.86 -12.28 4.10
CA PRO A 124 -21.24 -13.50 4.60
C PRO A 124 -20.08 -14.02 3.73
N SER A 125 -20.12 -13.74 2.42
CA SER A 125 -19.07 -14.16 1.48
C SER A 125 -17.88 -13.20 1.37
N ALA A 126 -17.79 -12.13 2.18
CA ALA A 126 -16.76 -11.10 2.07
C ALA A 126 -15.33 -11.67 2.12
N GLU A 127 -15.05 -12.54 3.09
CA GLU A 127 -13.75 -13.20 3.25
C GLU A 127 -13.36 -14.00 1.99
N ARG A 128 -14.32 -14.74 1.42
CA ARG A 128 -14.12 -15.50 0.16
C ARG A 128 -13.80 -14.57 -1.01
N PHE A 129 -14.46 -13.42 -1.12
CA PHE A 129 -14.18 -12.45 -2.18
C PHE A 129 -12.77 -11.90 -2.06
N GLY A 130 -12.38 -11.49 -0.85
CA GLY A 130 -11.05 -11.00 -0.53
C GLY A 130 -9.97 -12.02 -0.87
N ALA A 131 -10.12 -13.27 -0.40
CA ALA A 131 -9.16 -14.35 -0.62
C ALA A 131 -8.94 -14.65 -2.11
N VAL A 132 -10.01 -14.80 -2.89
CA VAL A 132 -9.91 -15.10 -4.33
C VAL A 132 -9.28 -13.95 -5.10
N LEU A 133 -9.62 -12.71 -4.77
CA LEU A 133 -9.03 -11.54 -5.42
C LEU A 133 -7.55 -11.37 -5.05
N ARG A 134 -7.16 -11.65 -3.79
CA ARG A 134 -5.76 -11.71 -3.36
C ARG A 134 -4.99 -12.76 -4.15
N GLN A 135 -5.48 -14.01 -4.19
CA GLN A 135 -4.86 -15.11 -4.91
C GLN A 135 -4.74 -14.84 -6.42
N ARG A 136 -5.74 -14.19 -7.04
CA ARG A 136 -5.67 -13.82 -8.46
C ARG A 136 -4.58 -12.79 -8.74
N ARG A 137 -4.36 -11.84 -7.82
CA ARG A 137 -3.30 -10.83 -7.94
C ARG A 137 -1.92 -11.45 -7.78
N GLU A 138 -1.76 -12.41 -6.87
CA GLU A 138 -0.53 -13.21 -6.72
C GLU A 138 -0.18 -13.99 -8.00
N ASN A 139 -1.21 -14.48 -8.70
CA ASN A 139 -1.08 -15.28 -9.92
C ASN A 139 -1.04 -14.46 -11.23
N ALA A 140 -0.86 -13.12 -11.16
CA ALA A 140 -0.76 -12.28 -12.35
C ALA A 140 0.45 -12.67 -13.25
N ASN A 141 0.31 -12.46 -14.57
CA ASN A 141 1.23 -12.88 -15.63
C ASN A 141 2.70 -12.43 -15.35
N PRO A 142 3.70 -13.32 -15.49
CA PRO A 142 5.12 -13.00 -15.28
C PRO A 142 5.61 -11.71 -15.95
N LEU A 143 5.10 -11.38 -17.15
CA LEU A 143 5.47 -10.15 -17.85
C LEU A 143 4.88 -8.88 -17.19
N ALA A 144 3.68 -8.97 -16.61
CA ALA A 144 3.08 -7.88 -15.83
C ALA A 144 3.81 -7.65 -14.50
N LYS A 145 4.32 -8.73 -13.89
CA LYS A 145 5.18 -8.65 -12.69
C LYS A 145 6.51 -7.94 -12.98
N VAL A 146 7.09 -8.12 -14.16
CA VAL A 146 8.32 -7.41 -14.58
C VAL A 146 8.08 -5.91 -14.76
N LEU A 147 6.97 -5.50 -15.39
CA LEU A 147 6.61 -4.08 -15.49
C LEU A 147 6.33 -3.44 -14.11
N GLN A 148 5.67 -4.17 -13.21
CA GLN A 148 5.45 -3.73 -11.82
C GLN A 148 6.77 -3.57 -11.04
N LYS A 149 7.72 -4.49 -11.23
CA LYS A 149 9.08 -4.39 -10.67
C LYS A 149 9.86 -3.18 -11.18
N LEU A 150 9.66 -2.79 -12.45
CA LEU A 150 10.33 -1.66 -13.08
C LEU A 150 9.79 -0.29 -12.64
N ILE A 151 8.55 -0.21 -12.17
CA ILE A 151 7.92 1.04 -11.68
C ILE A 151 8.07 1.17 -10.14
N GLY A 152 8.79 0.26 -9.48
CA GLY A 152 8.92 0.25 -8.01
C GLY A 152 7.61 -0.14 -7.29
N LEU A 153 6.60 -0.60 -8.04
CA LEU A 153 5.32 -1.11 -7.54
C LEU A 153 5.43 -2.56 -7.04
N GLU A 154 6.62 -3.01 -6.65
CA GLU A 154 6.83 -4.33 -6.04
C GLU A 154 6.23 -4.41 -4.63
N ALA A 155 5.85 -3.26 -4.06
CA ALA A 155 5.34 -3.15 -2.70
C ALA A 155 3.85 -3.51 -2.53
N LYS A 156 3.04 -3.63 -3.59
CA LYS A 156 1.58 -3.70 -3.41
C LYS A 156 1.09 -4.94 -2.65
N MET A 157 1.85 -6.04 -2.59
CA MET A 157 1.35 -7.33 -2.07
C MET A 157 1.64 -7.60 -0.59
N LYS A 158 2.81 -7.17 -0.07
CA LYS A 158 3.10 -7.30 1.38
C LYS A 158 2.42 -6.22 2.22
N GLN A 159 2.04 -5.10 1.59
CA GLN A 159 1.44 -3.94 2.25
C GLN A 159 0.04 -4.19 2.83
N TYR A 160 -0.77 -5.10 2.25
CA TYR A 160 -2.14 -5.37 2.71
C TYR A 160 -2.16 -5.96 4.13
N GLU A 161 -1.47 -7.10 4.33
CA GLU A 161 -1.38 -7.76 5.64
C GLU A 161 -0.62 -6.91 6.66
N GLN A 162 0.36 -6.12 6.20
CA GLN A 162 1.10 -5.22 7.07
C GLN A 162 0.25 -4.02 7.52
N GLY A 163 -0.58 -3.47 6.62
CA GLY A 163 -1.49 -2.38 6.93
C GLY A 163 -2.55 -2.79 7.95
N GLU A 164 -3.22 -3.93 7.75
CA GLU A 164 -4.20 -4.46 8.70
C GLU A 164 -3.60 -4.66 10.09
N ARG A 165 -2.43 -5.33 10.17
CA ARG A 165 -1.69 -5.51 11.43
C ARG A 165 -1.29 -4.19 12.09
N PHE A 166 -0.92 -3.20 11.29
CA PHE A 166 -0.62 -1.87 11.79
C PHE A 166 -1.85 -1.24 12.44
N ILE A 167 -3.01 -1.26 11.76
CA ILE A 167 -4.28 -0.75 12.32
C ILE A 167 -4.62 -1.46 13.62
N GLU A 168 -4.59 -2.80 13.63
CA GLU A 168 -4.87 -3.60 14.83
C GLU A 168 -3.92 -3.28 15.99
N ALA A 169 -2.63 -3.11 15.70
CA ALA A 169 -1.63 -2.80 16.72
C ALA A 169 -1.84 -1.41 17.32
N VAL A 170 -2.11 -0.41 16.49
CA VAL A 170 -2.38 0.97 16.91
C VAL A 170 -3.65 1.06 17.74
N GLU A 171 -4.73 0.45 17.26
CA GLU A 171 -6.01 0.48 17.99
C GLU A 171 -5.97 -0.32 19.29
N ARG A 172 -5.16 -1.38 19.37
CA ARG A 172 -4.93 -2.10 20.62
C ARG A 172 -4.26 -1.23 21.69
N GLU A 173 -3.39 -0.29 21.28
CA GLU A 173 -2.67 0.58 22.21
C GLU A 173 -3.51 1.79 22.64
N GLY A 174 -4.18 2.46 21.70
CA GLY A 174 -4.87 3.73 21.97
C GLY A 174 -6.24 3.88 21.34
N GLY A 175 -6.86 2.78 20.92
CA GLY A 175 -8.16 2.77 20.27
C GLY A 175 -8.17 3.48 18.90
N THR A 176 -9.37 3.73 18.39
CA THR A 176 -9.55 4.48 17.13
C THR A 176 -9.07 5.93 17.26
N GLU A 177 -9.10 6.51 18.46
CA GLU A 177 -8.65 7.88 18.73
C GLU A 177 -7.16 8.06 18.42
N LEU A 178 -6.33 7.07 18.77
CA LEU A 178 -4.91 7.10 18.41
C LEU A 178 -4.71 6.99 16.89
N LEU A 179 -5.49 6.14 16.22
CA LEU A 179 -5.45 6.03 14.76
C LEU A 179 -5.88 7.34 14.07
N ASP A 180 -6.81 8.09 14.67
CA ASP A 180 -7.32 9.35 14.11
C ASP A 180 -6.23 10.40 13.93
N HIS A 181 -5.13 10.32 14.69
CA HIS A 181 -3.96 11.17 14.49
C HIS A 181 -3.36 11.06 13.09
N ALA A 182 -3.44 9.89 12.43
CA ALA A 182 -2.97 9.68 11.07
C ALA A 182 -3.69 10.57 10.05
N TRP A 183 -4.92 10.99 10.35
CA TRP A 183 -5.78 11.76 9.45
C TRP A 183 -5.70 13.28 9.68
N ILE A 184 -5.04 13.73 10.75
CA ILE A 184 -4.95 15.15 11.12
C ILE A 184 -4.05 15.92 10.13
N ASP A 185 -2.85 15.40 9.86
CA ASP A 185 -1.82 16.07 9.06
C ASP A 185 -1.03 15.05 8.22
N PRO A 186 -0.61 15.39 6.98
CA PRO A 186 0.23 14.51 6.18
C PRO A 186 1.51 14.02 6.88
N ALA A 187 2.10 14.83 7.76
CA ALA A 187 3.29 14.46 8.52
C ALA A 187 3.05 13.30 9.50
N ASN A 188 1.79 13.03 9.86
CA ASN A 188 1.43 11.91 10.73
C ASN A 188 1.26 10.60 9.98
N LEU A 189 1.30 10.60 8.64
CA LEU A 189 1.27 9.36 7.88
C LEU A 189 2.42 8.44 8.30
N PRO A 190 2.18 7.12 8.44
CA PRO A 190 3.23 6.17 8.71
C PRO A 190 4.10 6.03 7.46
N THR A 191 5.41 5.89 7.67
CA THR A 191 6.32 5.37 6.65
C THR A 191 6.13 3.86 6.51
N ILE A 192 6.65 3.26 5.43
CA ILE A 192 6.63 1.79 5.30
C ILE A 192 7.40 1.07 6.42
N ALA A 193 8.41 1.71 7.01
CA ALA A 193 9.14 1.15 8.15
C ALA A 193 8.23 1.09 9.40
N GLU A 194 7.49 2.15 9.65
CA GLU A 194 6.52 2.27 10.74
C GLU A 194 5.28 1.39 10.56
N ILE A 195 4.86 1.14 9.31
CA ILE A 195 3.83 0.12 9.04
C ILE A 195 4.31 -1.27 9.50
N ARG A 196 5.62 -1.56 9.39
CA ARG A 196 6.22 -2.83 9.84
C ARG A 196 6.53 -2.83 11.34
N ASP A 197 6.67 -1.66 11.93
CA ASP A 197 6.94 -1.43 13.35
C ASP A 197 5.96 -0.37 13.91
N PRO A 198 4.72 -0.77 14.25
CA PRO A 198 3.69 0.17 14.68
C PRO A 198 4.07 0.96 15.94
N GLU A 199 4.90 0.39 16.82
CA GLU A 199 5.34 1.06 18.05
C GLU A 199 6.16 2.33 17.72
N ALA A 200 6.98 2.29 16.67
CA ALA A 200 7.74 3.46 16.21
C ALA A 200 6.82 4.60 15.76
N TRP A 201 5.72 4.27 15.07
CA TRP A 201 4.72 5.27 14.68
C TRP A 201 4.05 5.89 15.90
N ILE A 202 3.56 5.04 16.81
CA ILE A 202 2.87 5.46 18.04
C ILE A 202 3.76 6.39 18.84
N ALA A 203 5.03 6.03 19.05
CA ALA A 203 5.98 6.85 19.78
C ALA A 203 6.23 8.23 19.13
N ARG A 204 6.10 8.32 17.79
CA ARG A 204 6.26 9.58 17.05
C ARG A 204 5.02 10.47 17.11
N VAL A 205 3.82 9.89 17.00
CA VAL A 205 2.57 10.66 16.87
C VAL A 205 1.84 10.88 18.19
N ALA A 206 2.04 10.00 19.17
CA ALA A 206 1.45 10.16 20.49
C ALA A 206 2.06 11.40 21.16
N PRO A 207 1.24 12.35 21.63
CA PRO A 207 1.76 13.46 22.40
C PRO A 207 2.48 12.89 23.63
N THR A 208 3.73 13.31 23.86
CA THR A 208 4.39 13.08 25.14
C THR A 208 3.48 13.71 26.19
N VAL A 209 2.78 12.89 26.97
CA VAL A 209 2.08 13.39 28.15
C VAL A 209 3.17 13.91 29.08
N ALA A 210 3.34 15.22 29.10
CA ALA A 210 4.16 15.87 30.11
C ALA A 210 3.56 15.50 31.47
N ALA A 211 4.36 14.79 32.27
CA ALA A 211 4.04 14.41 33.65
C ALA A 211 3.82 15.63 34.55
#